data_AF-A0A1V4BWF6-F1
#
_entry.id   AF-A0A1V4BWF6-F1
#
_cell.length_a   1.000
_cell.length_b   1.000
_cell.length_c   1.000
_cell.angle_alpha   90.00
_cell.angle_beta   90.00
_cell.angle_gamma   90.00
#
_symmetry.space_group_name_H-M   'P 1'
#
loop_
_entity.id
_entity.type
_entity.pdbx_description
1 polymer ?
#
loop_
_entity_poly.entity_id
_entity_poly.type
_entity_poly.pdbx_seq_one_letter_code
_entity_poly.pdbx_strand_id
1 'polypeptide(L)'
;MRPYSVDFRQKIIDVWKKEKISIRGLAQRFDVAKSFIQKLLKQHKETGDIRPRPQGGSPPTKLNSEQLIILREIIEANNDATLEELSVLRFVLCNGREL
;
A
#
# COMPACT_ATOMS: atom_id res chain seq x y z
N MET A 1 -3.03 7.32 10.03
CA MET A 1 -2.20 7.76 11.17
C MET A 1 -0.74 7.71 10.74
N ARG A 2 0.07 8.73 11.07
CA ARG A 2 1.50 8.70 10.74
C ARG A 2 2.20 7.63 11.59
N PRO A 3 3.12 6.84 11.01
CA PRO A 3 3.90 5.90 11.79
C PRO A 3 4.87 6.63 12.73
N TYR A 4 5.19 6.03 13.87
CA TYR A 4 6.32 6.47 14.70
C TYR A 4 7.62 6.45 13.90
N SER A 5 8.51 7.39 14.22
CA SER A 5 9.84 7.51 13.60
C SER A 5 10.65 6.23 13.78
N VAL A 6 11.59 6.02 12.84
CA VAL A 6 12.49 4.86 12.87
C VAL A 6 13.36 4.90 14.13
N ASP A 7 13.83 6.09 14.54
CA ASP A 7 14.64 6.25 15.75
C ASP A 7 13.92 5.83 17.02
N PHE A 8 12.63 6.16 17.13
CA PHE A 8 11.80 5.75 18.27
C PHE A 8 11.65 4.22 18.32
N ARG A 9 11.39 3.60 17.16
CA ARG A 9 11.30 2.15 17.04
C ARG A 9 12.63 1.47 17.37
N GLN A 10 13.75 2.05 16.93
CA GLN A 10 15.09 1.54 17.22
C GLN A 10 15.37 1.56 18.72
N LYS A 11 15.07 2.66 19.42
CA LYS A 11 15.23 2.76 20.89
C LYS A 11 14.45 1.66 21.63
N ILE A 12 13.24 1.34 21.18
CA ILE A 12 12.44 0.26 21.77
C ILE A 12 13.14 -1.10 21.58
N ILE A 13 13.64 -1.38 20.37
CA ILE A 13 14.37 -2.63 20.08
C ILE A 13 15.66 -2.72 20.89
N ASP A 14 16.39 -1.63 21.05
CA ASP A 14 17.64 -1.61 21.81
C ASP A 14 17.40 -1.92 23.29
N VAL A 15 16.37 -1.30 23.89
CA VAL A 15 15.97 -1.60 25.27
C VAL A 15 15.51 -3.05 25.40
N TRP A 16 14.73 -3.56 24.45
CA TRP A 16 14.28 -4.96 24.47
C TRP A 16 15.44 -5.96 24.33
N LYS A 17 16.49 -5.63 23.58
CA LYS A 17 17.70 -6.47 23.45
C LYS A 17 18.56 -6.43 24.70
N LYS A 18 18.71 -5.26 25.33
CA LYS A 18 19.54 -5.08 26.53
C LYS A 18 18.87 -5.61 27.79
N GLU A 19 17.56 -5.37 27.92
CA GLU A 19 16.79 -5.68 29.11
C GLU A 19 15.71 -6.72 28.77
N LYS A 20 15.63 -7.82 29.54
CA LYS A 20 14.60 -8.86 29.38
C LYS A 20 13.22 -8.41 29.90
N ILE A 21 12.74 -7.24 29.46
CA ILE A 21 11.45 -6.68 29.87
C ILE A 21 10.32 -7.34 29.07
N SER A 22 9.18 -7.56 29.74
CA SER A 22 7.95 -7.99 29.06
C SER A 22 7.41 -6.92 28.11
N ILE A 23 6.62 -7.34 27.12
CA ILE A 23 5.94 -6.44 26.17
C ILE A 23 5.08 -5.40 26.91
N ARG A 24 4.41 -5.80 28.00
CA ARG A 24 3.60 -4.88 28.81
C ARG A 24 4.47 -3.83 29.53
N GLY A 25 5.63 -4.23 30.05
CA GLY A 25 6.58 -3.31 30.67
C GLY A 25 7.18 -2.31 29.67
N LEU A 26 7.49 -2.75 28.45
CA LEU A 26 7.92 -1.86 27.37
C LEU A 26 6.82 -0.85 27.00
N ALA A 27 5.58 -1.33 26.86
CA ALA A 27 4.44 -0.47 26.56
C ALA A 27 4.27 0.64 27.61
N GLN A 28 4.38 0.30 28.90
CA GLN A 28 4.30 1.27 29.99
C GLN A 28 5.49 2.22 30.02
N ARG A 29 6.72 1.73 29.81
CA ARG A 29 7.95 2.55 29.84
C ARG A 29 7.98 3.60 28.73
N PHE A 30 7.50 3.24 27.55
CA PHE A 30 7.50 4.13 26.38
C PHE A 30 6.16 4.85 26.18
N ASP A 31 5.19 4.66 27.08
CA ASP A 31 3.83 5.20 27.01
C ASP A 31 3.15 4.97 25.65
N VAL A 32 3.20 3.72 25.18
CA VAL A 32 2.62 3.30 23.90
C VAL A 32 1.72 2.08 24.06
N ALA A 33 0.79 1.91 23.12
CA ALA A 33 -0.08 0.74 23.11
C ALA A 33 0.71 -0.57 23.02
N LYS A 34 0.33 -1.56 23.83
CA LYS A 34 0.89 -2.93 23.80
C LYS A 34 0.88 -3.54 22.39
N SER A 35 -0.19 -3.31 21.64
CA SER A 35 -0.36 -3.84 20.28
C SER A 35 0.72 -3.31 19.32
N PHE A 36 1.19 -2.08 19.50
CA PHE A 36 2.28 -1.51 18.71
C PHE A 36 3.61 -2.23 19.01
N ILE A 37 3.96 -2.41 20.28
CA ILE A 37 5.16 -3.15 20.69
C ILE A 37 5.13 -4.59 20.15
N GLN A 38 3.99 -5.28 20.27
CA GLN A 38 3.83 -6.64 19.74
C GLN A 38 4.09 -6.71 18.24
N LYS A 39 3.50 -5.80 17.46
CA LYS A 39 3.69 -5.74 16.00
C LYS A 39 5.13 -5.41 15.62
N LEU A 40 5.76 -4.46 16.31
CA LEU A 40 7.14 -4.08 16.08
C LEU A 40 8.11 -5.25 16.33
N LEU A 41 7.98 -5.93 17.48
CA LEU A 41 8.82 -7.08 17.82
C LEU A 41 8.60 -8.25 16.86
N LYS A 42 7.34 -8.51 16.46
CA LYS A 42 7.03 -9.54 15.47
C LYS A 42 7.70 -9.23 14.13
N GLN A 43 7.56 -8.02 13.62
CA GLN A 43 8.19 -7.58 12.37
C GLN A 43 9.72 -7.70 12.45
N HIS A 44 10.33 -7.27 13.55
CA HIS A 44 11.78 -7.37 13.75
C HIS A 44 12.26 -8.83 13.74
N LYS A 45 11.50 -9.75 14.35
CA LYS A 45 11.84 -11.19 14.34
C LYS A 45 11.67 -11.85 12.97
N GLU A 46 10.62 -11.49 12.23
CA GLU A 46 10.31 -12.10 10.93
C GLU A 46 11.18 -11.56 9.79
N THR A 47 11.48 -10.26 9.81
CA THR A 47 12.09 -9.57 8.67
C THR A 47 13.44 -8.93 8.98
N GLY A 48 13.81 -8.81 10.26
CA GLY A 48 14.96 -8.01 10.71
C GLY A 48 14.71 -6.49 10.64
N ASP A 49 13.72 -6.03 9.85
CA ASP A 49 13.43 -4.62 9.65
C ASP A 49 12.52 -4.04 10.76
N ILE A 50 12.71 -2.76 11.02
CA ILE A 50 11.93 -1.96 11.98
C ILE A 50 11.16 -0.83 11.29
N ARG A 51 11.43 -0.56 10.01
CA ARG A 51 10.77 0.51 9.25
C ARG A 51 9.26 0.26 9.18
N PRO A 52 8.44 1.32 9.18
CA PRO A 52 7.01 1.16 8.97
C PRO A 52 6.75 0.48 7.61
N ARG A 53 5.82 -0.46 7.61
CA ARG A 53 5.32 -1.04 6.35
C ARG A 53 4.68 0.07 5.51
N PRO A 54 4.72 -0.04 4.17
CA PRO A 54 4.00 0.87 3.30
C PRO A 54 2.55 0.98 3.77
N GLN A 55 2.09 2.21 3.98
CA GLN A 55 0.68 2.44 4.25
C GLN A 55 -0.08 2.02 2.99
N GLY A 56 -1.21 1.31 3.16
CA GLY A 56 -1.99 0.83 2.03
C GLY A 56 -2.24 1.95 1.01
N GLY A 57 -2.01 1.64 -0.26
CA GLY A 57 -2.30 2.53 -1.38
C GLY A 57 -3.72 2.35 -1.90
N SER A 58 -4.13 3.22 -2.82
CA SER A 58 -5.31 2.97 -3.65
C SER A 58 -5.15 1.63 -4.38
N PRO A 59 -6.24 0.89 -4.63
CA PRO A 59 -6.20 -0.26 -5.51
C PRO A 59 -5.52 0.09 -6.84
N PRO A 60 -4.79 -0.84 -7.46
CA PRO A 60 -4.21 -0.60 -8.77
C PRO A 60 -5.30 -0.19 -9.76
N THR A 61 -4.98 0.75 -10.65
CA THR A 61 -5.88 1.21 -11.71
C THR A 61 -6.36 0.01 -12.53
N LYS A 62 -7.65 -0.06 -12.83
CA LYS A 62 -8.24 -1.15 -13.62
C LYS A 62 -7.77 -1.18 -15.08
N LEU A 63 -7.04 -0.15 -15.52
CA LEU A 63 -6.54 0.01 -16.87
C LEU A 63 -5.02 -0.01 -16.86
N ASN A 64 -4.46 -0.86 -17.73
CA ASN A 64 -3.02 -0.89 -17.97
C ASN A 64 -2.59 0.33 -18.82
N SER A 65 -1.30 0.66 -18.83
CA SER A 65 -0.72 1.75 -19.62
C SER A 65 -1.08 1.68 -21.11
N GLU A 66 -1.03 0.48 -21.70
CA GLU A 66 -1.41 0.27 -23.10
C GLU A 66 -2.90 0.54 -23.36
N GLN A 67 -3.76 0.12 -22.44
CA GLN A 67 -5.21 0.36 -22.52
C GLN A 67 -5.56 1.84 -22.35
N LEU A 68 -4.72 2.61 -21.64
CA LEU A 68 -4.88 4.06 -21.51
C LEU A 68 -4.50 4.79 -22.81
N ILE A 69 -3.47 4.32 -23.52
CA ILE A 69 -3.08 4.86 -24.82
C ILE A 69 -4.21 4.64 -25.83
N ILE A 70 -4.71 3.40 -25.94
CA ILE A 70 -5.83 3.06 -26.83
C ILE A 70 -7.08 3.86 -26.48
N LEU A 71 -7.41 3.99 -25.19
CA LEU A 71 -8.55 4.81 -24.78
C LEU A 71 -8.38 6.27 -25.20
N ARG A 72 -7.17 6.82 -25.07
CA ARG A 72 -6.88 8.20 -25.44
C ARG A 72 -7.05 8.42 -26.94
N GLU A 73 -6.55 7.51 -27.77
CA GLU A 73 -6.74 7.56 -29.23
C GLU A 73 -8.21 7.50 -29.61
N ILE A 74 -9.02 6.67 -28.94
CA ILE A 74 -10.47 6.58 -29.18
C ILE A 74 -11.18 7.87 -28.83
N ILE A 75 -10.82 8.51 -27.71
CA ILE A 75 -11.39 9.79 -27.29
C ILE A 75 -11.00 10.89 -28.27
N GLU A 76 -9.74 10.93 -28.72
CA GLU A 76 -9.27 11.92 -29.69
C GLU A 76 -9.94 11.73 -31.06
N ALA A 77 -10.21 10.49 -31.48
CA ALA A 77 -10.92 10.18 -32.73
C ALA A 77 -12.45 10.39 -32.64
N ASN A 78 -13.04 10.30 -31.45
CA ASN A 78 -14.48 10.41 -31.23
C ASN A 78 -14.77 11.39 -30.08
N ASN A 79 -14.43 12.67 -30.30
CA ASN A 79 -14.54 13.72 -29.29
C ASN A 79 -15.98 13.95 -28.78
N ASP A 80 -16.99 13.64 -29.62
CA ASP A 80 -18.41 13.80 -29.28
C ASP A 80 -19.05 12.52 -28.72
N ALA A 81 -18.29 11.43 -28.56
CA ALA A 81 -18.82 10.17 -28.08
C ALA A 81 -19.18 10.22 -26.58
N THR A 82 -20.34 9.68 -26.26
CA THR A 82 -20.80 9.51 -24.89
C THR A 82 -20.03 8.39 -24.18
N LEU A 83 -20.05 8.37 -22.85
CA LEU A 83 -19.35 7.34 -22.04
C LEU A 83 -19.82 5.91 -22.37
N GLU A 84 -21.09 5.75 -22.75
CA GLU A 84 -21.65 4.45 -23.16
C GLU A 84 -21.03 3.99 -24.49
N GLU A 85 -20.91 4.89 -25.46
CA GLU A 85 -20.30 4.63 -26.78
C GLU A 85 -18.81 4.33 -26.65
N LEU A 86 -18.09 5.07 -25.81
CA LEU A 86 -16.67 4.82 -25.52
C LEU A 86 -16.43 3.46 -24.87
N SER A 87 -17.35 3.00 -24.02
CA SER A 87 -17.29 1.66 -23.42
C SER A 87 -17.41 0.58 -24.49
N VAL A 88 -18.38 0.71 -25.41
CA VAL A 88 -18.58 -0.24 -26.52
C VAL A 88 -17.38 -0.26 -27.46
N LEU A 89 -16.88 0.91 -27.89
CA LEU A 89 -15.72 1.04 -28.77
C LEU A 89 -14.47 0.40 -28.17
N ARG A 90 -14.27 0.55 -26.85
CA ARG A 90 -13.15 -0.11 -26.16
C ARG A 90 -13.29 -1.64 -26.16
N PHE A 91 -14.50 -2.18 -26.01
CA PHE A 91 -14.71 -3.63 -26.03
C PHE A 91 -14.41 -4.26 -27.39
N VAL A 92 -14.78 -3.59 -28.49
CA VAL A 92 -14.60 -4.09 -29.86
C VAL A 92 -13.13 -4.21 -30.24
N LEU A 93 -12.30 -3.21 -29.90
CA LEU A 93 -10.88 -3.21 -30.27
C LEU A 93 -9.98 -4.01 -29.30
N CYS A 94 -10.33 -4.09 -28.01
CA CYS A 94 -9.53 -4.86 -27.04
C CYS A 94 -9.79 -6.38 -27.09
N ASN A 95 -10.91 -6.85 -27.66
CA ASN A 95 -11.24 -8.29 -27.68
C ASN A 95 -11.24 -8.93 -29.08
N GLY A 96 -10.88 -8.18 -30.13
CA GLY A 96 -10.69 -8.70 -31.49
C GLY A 96 -11.63 -9.86 -31.85
N ARG A 97 -12.91 -9.57 -32.14
CA ARG A 97 -13.78 -10.56 -32.79
C ARG A 97 -14.52 -9.95 -33.96
N GLU A 98 -14.22 -10.57 -35.09
CA GLU A 98 -15.13 -10.84 -36.19
C GLU A 98 -16.60 -10.91 -35.76
N LEU A 99 -17.44 -10.19 -36.50
CA LEU A 99 -18.67 -10.72 -37.06
C LEU A 99 -18.61 -10.47 -38.58
#